data_AF-A0A447Z5E9-F1
#
_entry.id   AF-A0A447Z5E9-F1
#
_cell.length_a   1.000
_cell.length_b   1.000
_cell.length_c   1.000
_cell.angle_alpha   90.00
_cell.angle_beta   90.00
_cell.angle_gamma   90.00
#
_symmetry.space_group_name_H-M   'P 1'
#
loop_
_entity.id
_entity.type
_entity.pdbx_description
1 polymer ?
#
loop_
_entity_poly.entity_id
_entity_poly.type
_entity_poly.pdbx_seq_one_letter_code
_entity_poly.pdbx_strand_id
1 'polypeptide(L)'
;MRLYIKGDYTKRVPFGYRELAWKMWFKERNGQMISFSNIGDDEMLQNDFYLSLRLDKWGASGSRWKEVKVKCGSAINSQKYENIDLDYEGSYESDGREKGKYLRIASNYLDVLTVDKRAMYIMVLEIASAIDGQISEDDKKTWLTINEFKKKHEDILSLTFDEANELSLEEIQTIDAIDDPIWEELDRKREEYIAIHGERIYDDEEDE
;
A
#
# COMPACT_ATOMS: atom_id res chain seq x y z
N MET A 1 -7.27 -4.08 4.97
CA MET A 1 -7.81 -2.75 4.64
C MET A 1 -7.58 -2.57 3.17
N ARG A 2 -8.61 -2.13 2.43
CA ARG A 2 -8.57 -2.09 0.97
C ARG A 2 -9.27 -0.86 0.45
N LEU A 3 -8.69 -0.26 -0.58
CA LEU A 3 -9.22 0.88 -1.31
C LEU A 3 -9.17 0.55 -2.80
N TYR A 4 -10.14 1.02 -3.57
CA TYR A 4 -10.19 0.81 -5.01
C TYR A 4 -10.20 2.14 -5.75
N ILE A 5 -9.55 2.20 -6.90
CA ILE A 5 -9.54 3.38 -7.77
C ILE A 5 -10.04 2.99 -9.15
N LYS A 6 -11.01 3.77 -9.65
CA LYS A 6 -11.37 3.79 -11.07
C LYS A 6 -10.96 5.12 -11.66
N GLY A 7 -10.34 5.14 -12.83
CA GLY A 7 -9.88 6.38 -13.46
C GLY A 7 -9.50 6.20 -14.91
N ASP A 8 -8.87 7.22 -15.48
CA ASP A 8 -8.30 7.21 -16.81
C ASP A 8 -6.90 6.58 -16.79
N TYR A 9 -6.83 5.27 -17.02
CA TYR A 9 -5.58 4.50 -17.04
C TYR A 9 -4.67 4.81 -18.24
N THR A 10 -5.07 5.71 -19.15
CA THR A 10 -4.18 6.23 -20.20
C THR A 10 -3.26 7.33 -19.68
N LYS A 11 -3.57 7.89 -18.50
CA LYS A 11 -2.74 8.89 -17.83
C LYS A 11 -1.56 8.27 -17.10
N ARG A 12 -0.50 9.06 -17.01
CA ARG A 12 0.74 8.71 -16.32
C ARG A 12 0.82 9.41 -14.97
N VAL A 13 1.47 8.75 -14.02
CA VAL A 13 1.73 9.32 -12.70
C VAL A 13 2.88 10.33 -12.83
N PRO A 14 2.75 11.58 -12.38
CA PRO A 14 3.76 12.62 -12.66
C PRO A 14 5.01 12.53 -11.77
N PHE A 15 5.15 11.47 -10.99
CA PHE A 15 6.21 11.26 -10.01
C PHE A 15 6.64 9.78 -9.97
N GLY A 16 7.84 9.54 -9.44
CA GLY A 16 8.37 8.20 -9.21
C GLY A 16 7.96 7.62 -7.84
N TYR A 17 8.26 6.33 -7.61
CA TYR A 17 7.87 5.63 -6.38
C TYR A 17 8.51 6.26 -5.13
N ARG A 18 9.72 6.84 -5.25
CA ARG A 18 10.40 7.52 -4.13
C ARG A 18 9.67 8.80 -3.71
N GLU A 19 9.23 9.59 -4.69
CA GLU A 19 8.46 10.81 -4.39
C GLU A 19 7.09 10.46 -3.81
N LEU A 20 6.45 9.39 -4.30
CA LEU A 20 5.22 8.86 -3.70
C LEU A 20 5.43 8.48 -2.23
N ALA A 21 6.50 7.74 -1.92
CA ALA A 21 6.86 7.38 -0.55
C ALA A 21 7.10 8.62 0.33
N TRP A 22 7.73 9.68 -0.21
CA TRP A 22 7.93 10.94 0.52
C TRP A 22 6.61 11.62 0.88
N LYS A 23 5.63 11.59 -0.03
CA LYS A 23 4.30 12.14 0.22
C LYS A 23 3.55 11.31 1.26
N MET A 24 3.62 9.98 1.16
CA MET A 24 2.96 9.05 2.09
C MET A 24 3.45 9.22 3.54
N TRP A 25 4.76 9.35 3.72
CA TRP A 25 5.37 9.38 5.06
C TRP A 25 6.10 10.69 5.31
N PHE A 26 7.32 10.85 4.80
CA PHE A 26 8.14 12.05 4.89
C PHE A 26 9.37 11.90 3.97
N LYS A 27 10.04 13.01 3.65
CA LYS A 27 11.32 12.97 2.91
C LYS A 27 12.52 12.83 3.85
N GLU A 28 12.57 13.68 4.88
CA GLU A 28 13.64 13.76 5.86
C GLU A 28 13.05 14.08 7.24
N ARG A 29 13.58 13.46 8.29
CA ARG A 29 13.19 13.68 9.69
C ARG A 29 14.43 13.63 10.56
N ASN A 30 14.63 14.65 11.41
CA ASN A 30 15.78 14.75 12.32
C ASN A 30 17.16 14.58 11.64
N GLY A 31 17.33 15.12 10.44
CA GLY A 31 18.59 14.98 9.67
C GLY A 31 18.78 13.61 9.00
N GLN A 32 17.77 12.74 9.04
CA GLN A 32 17.80 11.41 8.43
C GLN A 32 16.76 11.30 7.32
N MET A 33 17.19 10.84 6.15
CA MET A 33 16.29 10.51 5.05
C MET A 33 15.39 9.34 5.43
N ILE A 34 14.19 9.30 4.85
CA ILE A 34 13.30 8.14 4.97
C ILE A 34 14.00 6.86 4.48
N SER A 35 13.75 5.76 5.19
CA SER A 35 14.11 4.40 4.80
C SER A 35 12.83 3.60 4.59
N PHE A 36 12.75 2.86 3.49
CA PHE A 36 11.62 1.99 3.16
C PHE A 36 12.08 0.88 2.21
N SER A 37 11.36 -0.23 2.18
CA SER A 37 11.51 -1.30 1.18
C SER A 37 10.48 -1.09 0.08
N ASN A 38 10.84 -1.46 -1.15
CA ASN A 38 9.91 -1.45 -2.28
C ASN A 38 10.03 -2.72 -3.14
N ILE A 39 8.92 -3.14 -3.71
CA ILE A 39 8.84 -3.98 -4.91
C ILE A 39 8.24 -3.11 -6.01
N GLY A 40 8.75 -3.26 -7.23
CA GLY A 40 8.45 -2.38 -8.35
C GLY A 40 9.32 -1.12 -8.35
N ASP A 41 9.43 -0.53 -9.53
CA ASP A 41 10.23 0.67 -9.79
C ASP A 41 9.37 1.75 -10.47
N ASP A 42 10.02 2.79 -10.99
CA ASP A 42 9.30 3.84 -11.71
C ASP A 42 8.65 3.30 -12.98
N GLU A 43 9.25 2.33 -13.68
CA GLU A 43 8.67 1.78 -14.89
C GLU A 43 7.39 0.99 -14.59
N MET A 44 7.44 0.10 -13.59
CA MET A 44 6.28 -0.67 -13.15
C MET A 44 5.16 0.22 -12.59
N LEU A 45 5.49 1.31 -11.88
CA LEU A 45 4.50 2.30 -11.45
C LEU A 45 3.81 2.96 -12.66
N GLN A 46 4.57 3.35 -13.70
CA GLN A 46 4.03 4.07 -14.85
C GLN A 46 3.24 3.18 -15.82
N ASN A 47 3.69 1.95 -16.04
CA ASN A 47 3.14 1.05 -17.05
C ASN A 47 2.06 0.12 -16.47
N ASP A 48 2.24 -0.29 -15.22
CA ASP A 48 1.46 -1.36 -14.60
C ASP A 48 0.75 -0.93 -13.32
N PHE A 49 0.97 0.30 -12.84
CA PHE A 49 0.50 0.74 -11.52
C PHE A 49 0.83 -0.31 -10.45
N TYR A 50 2.05 -0.84 -10.49
CA TYR A 50 2.46 -1.92 -9.59
C TYR A 50 3.54 -1.42 -8.64
N LEU A 51 3.25 -1.46 -7.34
CA LEU A 51 4.20 -1.18 -6.27
C LEU A 51 3.82 -1.95 -5.00
N SER A 52 4.81 -2.39 -4.24
CA SER A 52 4.65 -2.72 -2.82
C SER A 52 5.58 -1.81 -2.03
N LEU A 53 5.08 -1.02 -1.09
CA LEU A 53 5.90 -0.11 -0.29
C LEU A 53 5.77 -0.43 1.20
N ARG A 54 6.91 -0.49 1.90
CA ARG A 54 6.96 -0.71 3.36
C ARG A 54 7.89 0.26 4.06
N LEU A 55 7.35 1.07 4.95
CA LEU A 55 8.15 1.96 5.79
C LEU A 55 9.08 1.18 6.72
N ASP A 56 10.34 1.59 6.81
CA ASP A 56 11.22 1.14 7.88
C ASP A 56 10.90 1.90 9.18
N LYS A 57 10.12 1.24 10.04
CA LYS A 57 9.72 1.80 11.34
C LYS A 57 10.87 1.85 12.35
N TRP A 58 12.03 1.24 12.08
CA TRP A 58 13.08 1.04 13.08
C TRP A 58 14.23 2.07 13.02
N GLY A 59 14.23 2.94 12.01
CA GLY A 59 15.21 4.01 11.79
C GLY A 59 14.64 5.41 12.01
N ALA A 60 14.51 6.19 10.93
CA ALA A 60 14.03 7.58 10.95
C ALA A 60 12.62 7.75 11.55
N SER A 61 11.83 6.67 11.64
CA SER A 61 10.52 6.61 12.30
C SER A 61 10.60 6.55 13.84
N GLY A 62 11.77 6.19 14.39
CA GLY A 62 12.10 6.26 15.81
C GLY A 62 12.46 4.91 16.43
N SER A 63 13.48 4.89 17.29
CA SER A 63 13.95 3.66 17.96
C SER A 63 12.89 2.99 18.83
N ARG A 64 11.86 3.72 19.28
CA ARG A 64 10.76 3.20 20.12
C ARG A 64 10.03 2.04 19.49
N TRP A 65 9.96 1.95 18.17
CA TRP A 65 9.42 0.78 17.50
C TRP A 65 10.15 -0.50 17.93
N LYS A 66 11.48 -0.46 18.15
CA LYS A 66 12.31 -1.60 18.59
C LYS A 66 11.80 -2.22 19.89
N GLU A 67 11.29 -1.38 20.78
CA GLU A 67 10.98 -1.74 22.16
C GLU A 67 9.46 -1.88 22.40
N VAL A 68 8.62 -1.32 21.52
CA VAL A 68 7.17 -1.37 21.71
C VAL A 68 6.66 -2.80 21.67
N LYS A 69 5.90 -3.17 22.71
CA LYS A 69 5.25 -4.47 22.83
C LYS A 69 4.08 -4.55 21.86
N VAL A 70 3.91 -5.71 21.24
CA VAL A 70 2.74 -6.02 20.42
C VAL A 70 1.74 -6.81 21.27
N LYS A 71 0.44 -6.61 21.06
CA LYS A 71 -0.62 -7.28 21.85
C LYS A 71 -0.44 -8.79 21.93
N CYS A 72 -0.22 -9.44 20.79
CA CYS A 72 -0.06 -10.89 20.66
C CYS A 72 0.76 -11.22 19.39
N GLY A 73 1.57 -12.28 19.45
CA GLY A 73 2.32 -12.80 18.30
C GLY A 73 3.83 -12.52 18.30
N SER A 74 4.53 -13.14 17.35
CA SER A 74 5.91 -12.84 17.00
C SER A 74 6.01 -11.43 16.40
N ALA A 75 7.06 -10.67 16.71
CA ALA A 75 7.31 -9.36 16.11
C ALA A 75 7.35 -9.40 14.56
N ILE A 76 7.64 -10.56 13.98
CA ILE A 76 7.75 -10.80 12.53
C ILE A 76 6.37 -10.75 11.85
N ASN A 77 5.29 -11.12 12.54
CA ASN A 77 3.91 -11.08 12.02
C ASN A 77 3.11 -9.96 12.68
N SER A 78 3.74 -8.81 12.82
CA SER A 78 3.10 -7.63 13.39
C SER A 78 3.01 -6.53 12.34
N GLN A 79 2.09 -5.59 12.55
CA GLN A 79 1.95 -4.38 11.73
C GLN A 79 3.18 -3.47 11.73
N LYS A 80 4.28 -3.88 12.37
CA LYS A 80 5.60 -3.23 12.29
C LYS A 80 6.22 -3.39 10.89
N TYR A 81 5.78 -4.38 10.13
CA TYR A 81 6.26 -4.67 8.78
C TYR A 81 5.13 -4.58 7.75
N GLU A 82 4.37 -3.50 7.80
CA GLU A 82 3.21 -3.33 6.92
C GLU A 82 3.60 -3.02 5.47
N ASN A 83 3.11 -3.84 4.54
CA ASN A 83 3.19 -3.55 3.11
C ASN A 83 1.92 -2.80 2.69
N ILE A 84 2.09 -1.77 1.88
CA ILE A 84 1.01 -1.10 1.16
C ILE A 84 1.20 -1.43 -0.31
N ASP A 85 0.34 -2.29 -0.83
CA ASP A 85 0.40 -2.83 -2.19
C ASP A 85 -0.55 -2.06 -3.10
N LEU A 86 -0.05 -1.58 -4.23
CA LEU A 86 -0.80 -1.02 -5.35
C LEU A 86 -0.68 -1.99 -6.52
N ASP A 87 -1.81 -2.44 -7.04
CA ASP A 87 -1.89 -3.27 -8.23
C ASP A 87 -3.21 -3.08 -8.99
N TYR A 88 -3.30 -3.63 -10.20
CA TYR A 88 -4.60 -3.92 -10.80
C TYR A 88 -5.21 -5.16 -10.16
N GLU A 89 -6.53 -5.17 -9.94
CA GLU A 89 -7.24 -6.42 -9.66
C GLU A 89 -6.92 -7.45 -10.77
N GLY A 90 -6.73 -8.73 -10.45
CA GLY A 90 -6.36 -9.76 -11.43
C GLY A 90 -4.85 -9.83 -11.76
N SER A 91 -4.08 -8.78 -11.45
CA SER A 91 -2.63 -8.77 -11.74
C SER A 91 -1.87 -9.70 -10.81
N TYR A 92 -2.22 -9.76 -9.54
CA TYR A 92 -1.53 -10.63 -8.58
C TYR A 92 -1.67 -12.11 -8.96
N GLU A 93 -2.89 -12.52 -9.26
CA GLU A 93 -3.27 -13.90 -9.53
C GLU A 93 -2.74 -14.39 -10.87
N SER A 94 -2.64 -13.50 -11.86
CA SER A 94 -2.16 -13.81 -13.20
C SER A 94 -0.65 -13.61 -13.38
N ASP A 95 0.05 -13.22 -12.30
CA ASP A 95 1.46 -12.82 -12.33
C ASP A 95 1.71 -11.70 -13.35
N GLY A 96 0.86 -10.67 -13.36
CA GLY A 96 0.94 -9.48 -14.23
C GLY A 96 0.47 -9.67 -15.67
N ARG A 97 -0.08 -10.84 -16.03
CA ARG A 97 -0.58 -11.12 -17.39
C ARG A 97 -1.94 -10.49 -17.68
N GLU A 98 -2.74 -10.25 -16.64
CA GLU A 98 -4.08 -9.70 -16.74
C GLU A 98 -4.23 -8.45 -15.89
N LYS A 99 -4.93 -7.45 -16.44
CA LYS A 99 -5.29 -6.22 -15.73
C LYS A 99 -6.81 -6.14 -15.62
N GLY A 100 -7.31 -6.09 -14.40
CA GLY A 100 -8.71 -5.92 -14.09
C GLY A 100 -9.19 -4.50 -14.34
N LYS A 101 -10.44 -4.24 -13.95
CA LYS A 101 -11.11 -2.95 -14.22
C LYS A 101 -10.71 -1.83 -13.28
N TYR A 102 -10.17 -2.18 -12.12
CA TYR A 102 -9.90 -1.24 -11.03
C TYR A 102 -8.49 -1.45 -10.50
N LEU A 103 -7.88 -0.37 -10.03
CA LEU A 103 -6.70 -0.46 -9.17
C LEU A 103 -7.16 -0.78 -7.76
N ARG A 104 -6.30 -1.49 -7.03
CA ARG A 104 -6.46 -1.83 -5.62
C ARG A 104 -5.25 -1.31 -4.87
N ILE A 105 -5.50 -0.64 -3.75
CA ILE A 105 -4.51 -0.38 -2.71
C ILE A 105 -4.89 -1.26 -1.51
N ALA A 106 -4.03 -2.19 -1.15
CA ALA A 106 -4.28 -3.18 -0.11
C ALA A 106 -3.18 -3.18 0.95
N SER A 107 -3.55 -3.65 2.13
CA SER A 107 -2.68 -3.96 3.25
C SER A 107 -2.85 -5.43 3.62
N ASN A 108 -1.90 -5.99 4.36
CA ASN A 108 -1.97 -7.34 4.90
C ASN A 108 -3.12 -7.53 5.90
N TYR A 109 -3.55 -6.48 6.62
CA TYR A 109 -4.49 -6.61 7.75
C TYR A 109 -5.79 -5.86 7.52
N LEU A 110 -6.91 -6.38 8.04
CA LEU A 110 -8.24 -5.74 7.94
C LEU A 110 -8.26 -4.32 8.51
N ASP A 111 -7.62 -4.11 9.65
CA ASP A 111 -7.38 -2.79 10.25
C ASP A 111 -5.88 -2.57 10.42
N VAL A 112 -5.46 -1.33 10.25
CA VAL A 112 -4.04 -0.93 10.24
C VAL A 112 -3.80 0.23 11.18
N LEU A 113 -2.56 0.31 11.67
CA LEU A 113 -2.05 1.44 12.45
C LEU A 113 -2.27 2.76 11.72
N THR A 114 -2.51 3.81 12.50
CA THR A 114 -2.82 5.15 11.98
C THR A 114 -1.74 5.68 11.02
N VAL A 115 -0.46 5.38 11.25
CA VAL A 115 0.65 5.76 10.36
C VAL A 115 0.55 5.11 8.98
N ASP A 116 0.12 3.85 8.92
CA ASP A 116 -0.04 3.12 7.65
C ASP A 116 -1.36 3.52 6.99
N LYS A 117 -2.45 3.67 7.77
CA LYS A 117 -3.75 4.17 7.30
C LYS A 117 -3.63 5.50 6.59
N ARG A 118 -2.92 6.45 7.22
CA ARG A 118 -2.63 7.77 6.67
C ARG A 118 -1.83 7.66 5.37
N ALA A 119 -0.81 6.80 5.34
CA ALA A 119 -0.01 6.57 4.15
C ALA A 119 -0.84 5.97 2.99
N MET A 120 -1.71 5.00 3.26
CA MET A 120 -2.66 4.45 2.28
C MET A 120 -3.60 5.53 1.73
N TYR A 121 -4.12 6.40 2.61
CA TYR A 121 -4.98 7.51 2.20
C TYR A 121 -4.26 8.56 1.35
N ILE A 122 -3.00 8.83 1.62
CA ILE A 122 -2.21 9.73 0.76
C ILE A 122 -1.94 9.04 -0.58
N MET A 123 -1.55 7.77 -0.58
CA MET A 123 -1.31 7.00 -1.81
C MET A 123 -2.53 6.99 -2.71
N VAL A 124 -3.72 6.66 -2.18
CA VAL A 124 -4.95 6.62 -2.97
C VAL A 124 -5.30 7.98 -3.55
N LEU A 125 -5.07 9.07 -2.80
CA LEU A 125 -5.32 10.43 -3.26
C LEU A 125 -4.36 10.85 -4.36
N GLU A 126 -3.07 10.55 -4.23
CA GLU A 126 -2.06 10.89 -5.23
C GLU A 126 -2.27 10.12 -6.54
N ILE A 127 -2.53 8.81 -6.45
CA ILE A 127 -2.82 7.98 -7.63
C ILE A 127 -4.14 8.41 -8.28
N ALA A 128 -5.23 8.52 -7.51
CA ALA A 128 -6.51 8.95 -8.07
C ALA A 128 -6.43 10.35 -8.69
N SER A 129 -5.69 11.29 -8.09
CA SER A 129 -5.50 12.62 -8.66
C SER A 129 -4.71 12.58 -9.98
N ALA A 130 -3.72 11.71 -10.10
CA ALA A 130 -2.92 11.57 -11.32
C ALA A 130 -3.74 11.04 -12.51
N ILE A 131 -4.75 10.20 -12.26
CA ILE A 131 -5.54 9.54 -13.29
C ILE A 131 -7.00 10.02 -13.38
N ASP A 132 -7.31 11.21 -12.88
CA ASP A 132 -8.69 11.74 -12.80
C ASP A 132 -9.71 10.73 -12.21
N GLY A 133 -9.26 9.99 -11.19
CA GLY A 133 -9.97 8.86 -10.63
C GLY A 133 -10.96 9.19 -9.51
N GLN A 134 -11.77 8.19 -9.20
CA GLN A 134 -12.64 8.14 -8.02
C GLN A 134 -12.23 6.97 -7.13
N ILE A 135 -12.52 7.09 -5.84
CA ILE A 135 -12.05 6.18 -4.79
C ILE A 135 -13.23 5.43 -4.19
N SER A 136 -13.07 4.14 -3.96
CA SER A 136 -14.05 3.32 -3.23
C SER A 136 -13.41 2.65 -2.03
N GLU A 137 -14.18 2.56 -0.94
CA GLU A 137 -13.77 1.99 0.34
C GLU A 137 -14.68 0.85 0.80
N ASP A 138 -15.70 0.53 0.00
CA ASP A 138 -16.81 -0.35 0.35
C ASP A 138 -16.99 -1.47 -0.68
N ASP A 139 -15.86 -1.95 -1.21
CA ASP A 139 -15.77 -2.97 -2.25
C ASP A 139 -16.52 -2.54 -3.54
N LYS A 140 -16.19 -1.33 -4.02
CA LYS A 140 -16.65 -0.77 -5.30
C LYS A 140 -18.15 -0.46 -5.35
N LYS A 141 -18.86 -0.47 -4.22
CA LYS A 141 -20.31 -0.18 -4.14
C LYS A 141 -20.58 1.31 -4.32
N THR A 142 -19.77 2.16 -3.71
CA THR A 142 -19.83 3.61 -3.87
C THR A 142 -18.48 4.19 -4.30
N TRP A 143 -18.51 5.36 -4.92
CA TRP A 143 -17.35 6.04 -5.47
C TRP A 143 -17.33 7.49 -5.02
N LEU A 144 -16.30 7.84 -4.26
CA LEU A 144 -16.03 9.17 -3.75
C LEU A 144 -15.13 9.91 -4.73
N THR A 145 -15.42 11.19 -4.95
CA THR A 145 -14.46 12.12 -5.54
C THR A 145 -13.30 12.35 -4.58
N ILE A 146 -12.18 12.85 -5.11
CA ILE A 146 -10.99 13.22 -4.31
C ILE A 146 -11.36 14.16 -3.15
N ASN A 147 -12.23 15.15 -3.40
CA ASN A 147 -12.64 16.11 -2.37
C ASN A 147 -13.55 15.49 -1.31
N GLU A 148 -14.46 14.59 -1.69
CA GLU A 148 -15.30 13.87 -0.73
C GLU A 148 -14.46 12.94 0.15
N PHE A 149 -13.49 12.22 -0.43
CA PHE A 149 -12.56 11.38 0.31
C PHE A 149 -11.72 12.20 1.31
N LYS A 150 -11.14 13.32 0.85
CA LYS A 150 -10.36 14.23 1.71
C LYS A 150 -11.18 14.75 2.89
N LYS A 151 -12.42 15.17 2.63
CA LYS A 151 -13.31 15.69 3.68
C LYS A 151 -13.74 14.59 4.66
N LYS A 152 -13.98 13.38 4.16
CA LYS A 152 -14.42 12.24 4.99
C LYS A 152 -13.34 11.80 5.98
N HIS A 153 -12.07 11.83 5.56
CA HIS A 153 -10.91 11.37 6.34
C HIS A 153 -9.98 12.51 6.75
N GLU A 154 -10.54 13.71 6.93
CA GLU A 154 -9.78 14.90 7.31
C GLU A 154 -9.06 14.71 8.65
N ASP A 155 -9.67 13.98 9.59
CA ASP A 155 -9.10 13.64 10.89
C ASP A 155 -7.78 12.89 10.77
N ILE A 156 -7.68 11.91 9.87
CA ILE A 156 -6.44 11.14 9.63
C ILE A 156 -5.48 11.90 8.71
N LEU A 157 -5.99 12.54 7.66
CA LEU A 157 -5.19 13.24 6.66
C LEU A 157 -4.56 14.53 7.20
N SER A 158 -5.15 15.15 8.22
CA SER A 158 -4.62 16.36 8.85
C SER A 158 -3.45 16.09 9.79
N LEU A 159 -3.28 14.84 10.24
CA LEU A 159 -2.14 14.46 11.08
C LEU A 159 -0.82 14.68 10.35
N THR A 160 0.18 15.14 11.09
CA THR A 160 1.58 15.00 10.71
C THR A 160 2.00 13.54 10.78
N PHE A 161 3.13 13.21 10.16
CA PHE A 161 3.73 11.88 10.33
C PHE A 161 4.00 11.58 11.81
N ASP A 162 4.50 12.55 12.57
CA ASP A 162 4.83 12.37 13.99
C ASP A 162 3.60 12.05 14.85
N GLU A 163 2.51 12.77 14.67
CA GLU A 163 1.26 12.50 15.38
C GLU A 163 0.71 11.12 15.03
N ALA A 164 0.67 10.77 13.74
CA ALA A 164 0.22 9.45 13.30
C ALA A 164 1.12 8.33 13.85
N ASN A 165 2.44 8.55 13.90
CA ASN A 165 3.42 7.62 14.43
C ASN A 165 3.27 7.43 15.94
N GLU A 166 3.02 8.49 16.71
CA GLU A 166 2.79 8.39 18.15
C GLU A 166 1.51 7.63 18.49
N LEU A 167 0.40 7.93 17.80
CA LEU A 167 -0.84 7.15 17.93
C LEU A 167 -0.60 5.67 17.64
N SER A 168 0.16 5.38 16.58
CA SER A 168 0.47 4.00 16.18
C SER A 168 1.30 3.23 17.22
N LEU A 169 2.18 3.90 17.98
CA LEU A 169 2.93 3.28 19.07
C LEU A 169 2.03 2.90 20.26
N GLU A 170 0.91 3.58 20.45
CA GLU A 170 -0.11 3.21 21.43
C GLU A 170 -1.02 2.10 20.88
N GLU A 171 -1.51 2.27 19.66
CA GLU A 171 -2.41 1.33 18.98
C GLU A 171 -1.82 -0.07 18.88
N ILE A 172 -0.53 -0.20 18.52
CA ILE A 172 0.10 -1.52 18.29
C ILE A 172 0.10 -2.42 19.54
N GLN A 173 -0.03 -1.83 20.73
CA GLN A 173 -0.11 -2.57 21.99
C GLN A 173 -1.48 -3.23 22.20
N THR A 174 -2.51 -2.82 21.45
CA THR A 174 -3.92 -3.20 21.68
C THR A 174 -4.69 -3.61 20.41
N ILE A 175 -4.21 -3.25 19.23
CA ILE A 175 -4.82 -3.62 17.94
C ILE A 175 -4.70 -5.12 17.69
N ASP A 176 -5.75 -5.71 17.13
CA ASP A 176 -5.73 -7.09 16.65
C ASP A 176 -5.18 -7.12 15.22
N ALA A 177 -4.05 -7.81 15.04
CA ALA A 177 -3.44 -8.03 13.74
C ALA A 177 -4.19 -9.15 13.00
N ILE A 178 -5.38 -8.82 12.48
CA ILE A 178 -6.24 -9.76 11.74
C ILE A 178 -5.91 -9.63 10.25
N ASP A 179 -5.42 -10.70 9.65
CA ASP A 179 -5.10 -10.74 8.22
C ASP A 179 -6.35 -10.47 7.36
N ASP A 180 -6.19 -9.73 6.27
CA ASP A 180 -7.25 -9.51 5.29
C ASP A 180 -7.44 -10.80 4.47
N PRO A 181 -8.62 -11.43 4.50
CA PRO A 181 -8.86 -12.71 3.83
C PRO A 181 -8.75 -12.65 2.31
N ILE A 182 -8.61 -11.45 1.73
CA ILE A 182 -8.34 -11.29 0.31
C ILE A 182 -7.09 -12.07 -0.12
N TRP A 183 -6.04 -12.12 0.71
CA TRP A 183 -4.77 -12.71 0.29
C TRP A 183 -4.88 -14.22 0.08
N GLU A 184 -5.58 -14.93 0.98
CA GLU A 184 -5.90 -16.35 0.80
C GLU A 184 -6.75 -16.60 -0.47
N GLU A 185 -7.68 -15.68 -0.78
CA GLU A 185 -8.46 -15.75 -2.02
C GLU A 185 -7.59 -15.56 -3.27
N LEU A 186 -6.67 -14.60 -3.25
CA LEU A 186 -5.77 -14.30 -4.35
C LEU A 186 -4.76 -15.42 -4.57
N ASP A 187 -4.21 -15.99 -3.51
CA ASP A 187 -3.30 -17.14 -3.58
C ASP A 187 -3.98 -18.33 -4.23
N ARG A 188 -5.20 -18.67 -3.81
CA ARG A 188 -5.98 -19.75 -4.42
C ARG A 188 -6.24 -19.48 -5.91
N LYS A 189 -6.63 -18.26 -6.26
CA LYS A 189 -6.84 -17.87 -7.67
C LYS A 189 -5.54 -17.94 -8.49
N ARG A 190 -4.40 -17.60 -7.88
CA ARG A 190 -3.08 -17.70 -8.51
C ARG A 190 -2.73 -19.16 -8.80
N GLU A 191 -2.96 -20.07 -7.86
CA GLU A 191 -2.77 -21.51 -8.06
C GLU A 191 -3.65 -22.04 -9.20
N GLU A 192 -4.94 -21.66 -9.20
CA GLU A 192 -5.88 -22.00 -10.28
C GLU A 192 -5.41 -21.46 -11.63
N TYR A 193 -4.91 -20.22 -11.67
CA TYR A 193 -4.40 -19.59 -12.88
C TYR A 193 -3.18 -20.33 -13.43
N ILE A 194 -2.20 -20.61 -12.57
CA ILE A 194 -0.97 -21.34 -12.92
C ILE A 194 -1.31 -22.75 -13.44
N ALA A 195 -2.29 -23.43 -12.83
CA ALA A 195 -2.71 -24.75 -13.28
C ALA A 195 -3.25 -24.75 -14.72
N ILE A 196 -3.85 -23.64 -15.17
CA ILE A 196 -4.43 -23.50 -16.52
C ILE A 196 -3.42 -22.94 -17.52
N HIS A 197 -2.66 -21.92 -17.12
CA HIS A 197 -1.84 -21.11 -18.01
C HIS A 197 -0.33 -21.39 -17.89
N GLY A 198 0.06 -22.25 -16.96
CA GLY A 198 1.45 -22.48 -16.60
C GLY A 198 2.05 -21.36 -15.77
N GLU A 199 3.17 -21.67 -15.11
CA GLU A 199 4.02 -20.68 -14.46
C GLU A 199 4.56 -19.68 -15.49
N ARG A 200 4.76 -18.44 -15.05
CA ARG A 200 5.40 -17.43 -15.89
C ARG A 200 6.86 -17.80 -16.05
N ILE A 201 7.31 -17.90 -17.30
CA ILE A 201 8.72 -18.05 -17.63
C ILE A 201 9.27 -16.64 -17.73
N TYR A 202 10.25 -16.34 -16.88
CA TYR A 202 11.06 -15.15 -16.99
C TYR A 202 12.25 -15.52 -17.89
N ASP A 203 12.45 -14.82 -19.00
CA ASP A 203 13.69 -14.97 -19.75
C ASP A 203 14.80 -14.36 -18.91
N ASP A 204 15.69 -15.20 -18.39
CA ASP A 204 16.87 -14.80 -17.60
C ASP A 204 17.96 -14.14 -18.47
N GLU A 205 17.67 -13.74 -19.72
CA GLU A 205 18.66 -13.14 -20.64
C GLU A 205 18.77 -11.62 -20.43
N GLU A 206 19.38 -11.21 -19.31
CA GLU A 206 20.17 -9.97 -19.22
C GLU A 206 21.45 -10.23 -18.40
N ASP A 207 22.28 -11.16 -18.86
CA ASP A 207 23.68 -11.32 -18.46
C ASP A 207 24.57 -11.42 -19.73
N GLU A 208 24.73 -10.29 -20.46
CA GLU A 208 25.86 -10.04 -21.37
C GLU A 208 26.36 -8.58 -21.28
#